data_AF-A0AA44C6U9-F1
#
_entry.id   AF-A0AA44C6U9-F1
#
_cell.length_a   1.000
_cell.length_b   1.000
_cell.length_c   1.000
_cell.angle_alpha   90.00
_cell.angle_beta   90.00
_cell.angle_gamma   90.00
#
_symmetry.space_group_name_H-M   'P 1'
#
loop_
_entity.id
_entity.type
_entity.pdbx_description
1 polymer ?
#
loop_
_entity_poly.entity_id
_entity_poly.type
_entity_poly.pdbx_seq_one_letter_code
_entity_poly.pdbx_strand_id
1 'polypeptide(L)'
;MSDLYYFTYYYENGDSYSGYGFSNTDEYYNGEYWYSYNETGNYGYYYVTNVYSGFDDTLAGLVRVYNYYDSESGETSYAVDAYSYYGLGYENGYVYGLTGGYDYFGYGYYEADVASTAGSQLFYFTYVYGNGDSYSGYGYDDTGTYYAGQYWYSYNETGNYGYYYIDAVYDGYGSSYYDEYVSVYSYYDSESGQYLSSTYADSWSGLGSEYGYGYDSTYSSYDYFGYGYYEADVASTAGDQLFYFTYYYGNGDSYSGYGFDDTGTYYAGQYWYSYNETGNYGYYYIDAVYDGYAEYGYSSYDEYVNVYNYYDSESGQYLSSVYGESWSGLGNEYGYGYNSSYTDSDDFGYGYYEADVSNA
;
A
#
# COMPACT_ATOMS: atom_id res chain seq x y z
N MET A 1 -19.87 -18.21 -43.39
CA MET A 1 -18.63 -18.98 -43.17
C MET A 1 -17.91 -18.31 -42.01
N SER A 2 -17.38 -19.06 -41.07
CA SER A 2 -16.60 -18.48 -39.98
C SER A 2 -15.14 -18.29 -40.41
N ASP A 3 -14.44 -17.45 -39.67
CA ASP A 3 -12.99 -17.32 -39.75
C ASP A 3 -12.37 -18.04 -38.54
N LEU A 4 -11.32 -18.82 -38.76
CA LEU A 4 -10.44 -19.36 -37.72
C LEU A 4 -9.36 -18.33 -37.45
N TYR A 5 -9.20 -17.92 -36.19
CA TYR A 5 -8.13 -17.03 -35.76
C TYR A 5 -7.25 -17.67 -34.69
N TYR A 6 -5.98 -17.25 -34.64
CA TYR A 6 -5.04 -17.58 -33.58
C TYR A 6 -4.71 -16.31 -32.81
N PHE A 7 -4.61 -16.42 -31.49
CA PHE A 7 -4.39 -15.26 -30.63
C PHE A 7 -3.43 -15.59 -29.49
N THR A 8 -2.89 -14.53 -28.91
CA THR A 8 -2.22 -14.53 -27.60
C THR A 8 -2.82 -13.40 -26.78
N TYR A 9 -3.18 -13.68 -25.53
CA TYR A 9 -3.49 -12.66 -24.53
C TYR A 9 -2.27 -12.45 -23.64
N TYR A 10 -1.95 -11.20 -23.34
CA TYR A 10 -0.86 -10.81 -22.44
C TYR A 10 -1.42 -10.05 -21.25
N TYR A 11 -1.09 -10.52 -20.05
CA TYR A 11 -1.35 -9.83 -18.80
C TYR A 11 -0.28 -8.76 -18.55
N GLU A 12 -0.57 -7.82 -17.64
CA GLU A 12 0.35 -6.76 -17.24
C GLU A 12 1.53 -7.25 -16.37
N ASN A 13 1.34 -8.33 -15.60
CA ASN A 13 2.38 -8.94 -14.78
C ASN A 13 3.47 -9.64 -15.62
N GLY A 14 3.12 -10.08 -16.83
CA GLY A 14 4.04 -10.75 -17.75
C GLY A 14 3.48 -12.07 -18.29
N ASP A 15 2.42 -12.59 -17.68
CA ASP A 15 1.78 -13.83 -18.09
C ASP A 15 1.15 -13.74 -19.46
N SER A 16 0.99 -14.89 -20.09
CA SER A 16 0.25 -14.96 -21.34
C SER A 16 -0.37 -16.32 -21.60
N TYR A 17 -1.46 -16.36 -22.36
CA TYR A 17 -1.97 -17.61 -22.92
C TYR A 17 -2.24 -17.48 -24.40
N SER A 18 -2.05 -18.57 -25.13
CA SER A 18 -2.33 -18.61 -26.57
C SER A 18 -3.36 -19.67 -26.91
N GLY A 19 -4.16 -19.33 -27.90
CA GLY A 19 -5.30 -20.13 -28.31
C GLY A 19 -5.64 -19.96 -29.77
N TYR A 20 -6.73 -20.63 -30.15
CA TYR A 20 -7.41 -20.38 -31.40
C TYR A 20 -8.92 -20.29 -31.15
N GLY A 21 -9.61 -19.58 -32.02
CA GLY A 21 -11.05 -19.48 -31.97
C GLY A 21 -11.68 -19.31 -33.34
N PHE A 22 -13.01 -19.31 -33.35
CA PHE A 22 -13.80 -19.10 -34.56
C PHE A 22 -14.69 -17.87 -34.36
N SER A 23 -14.69 -16.97 -35.33
CA SER A 23 -15.46 -15.73 -35.32
C SER A 23 -16.39 -15.65 -36.54
N ASN A 24 -17.25 -14.64 -36.56
CA ASN A 24 -17.94 -14.28 -37.80
C ASN A 24 -16.91 -13.85 -38.86
N THR A 25 -17.29 -13.93 -40.14
CA THR A 25 -16.43 -13.46 -41.23
C THR A 25 -16.05 -11.99 -41.03
N ASP A 26 -14.78 -11.67 -41.27
CA ASP A 26 -14.23 -10.31 -41.22
C ASP A 26 -14.34 -9.66 -39.83
N GLU A 27 -14.54 -10.44 -38.77
CA GLU A 27 -14.59 -9.95 -37.38
C GLU A 27 -13.20 -9.59 -36.86
N TYR A 28 -12.17 -10.37 -37.22
CA TYR A 28 -10.78 -10.13 -36.85
C TYR A 28 -9.85 -10.10 -38.06
N TYR A 29 -8.71 -9.41 -37.93
CA TYR A 29 -7.65 -9.39 -38.95
C TYR A 29 -6.25 -9.68 -38.39
N ASN A 30 -5.33 -10.09 -39.26
CA ASN A 30 -3.96 -10.42 -38.87
C ASN A 30 -3.21 -9.18 -38.37
N GLY A 31 -2.63 -9.29 -37.17
CA GLY A 31 -1.92 -8.21 -36.48
C GLY A 31 -2.83 -7.27 -35.69
N GLU A 32 -4.12 -7.58 -35.61
CA GLU A 32 -5.05 -6.86 -34.74
C GLU A 32 -4.67 -7.02 -33.27
N TYR A 33 -4.79 -5.93 -32.51
CA TYR A 33 -4.62 -5.93 -31.07
C TYR A 33 -5.56 -4.95 -30.40
N TRP A 34 -5.99 -5.29 -29.18
CA TRP A 34 -6.82 -4.41 -28.37
C TRP A 34 -6.60 -4.70 -26.88
N TYR A 35 -6.80 -3.68 -26.06
CA TYR A 35 -6.76 -3.80 -24.61
C TYR A 35 -8.11 -4.30 -24.08
N SER A 36 -8.05 -5.12 -23.04
CA SER A 36 -9.20 -5.58 -22.27
C SER A 36 -8.84 -5.56 -20.79
N TYR A 37 -9.83 -5.27 -19.94
CA TYR A 37 -9.66 -5.54 -18.52
C TYR A 37 -9.57 -7.05 -18.29
N ASN A 38 -8.67 -7.47 -17.39
CA ASN A 38 -8.62 -8.82 -16.87
C ASN A 38 -9.50 -8.93 -15.61
N GLU A 39 -9.47 -10.10 -14.98
CA GLU A 39 -10.27 -10.45 -13.81
C GLU A 39 -9.80 -9.76 -12.52
N THR A 40 -8.56 -9.26 -12.47
CA THR A 40 -8.02 -8.47 -11.35
C THR A 40 -8.40 -6.98 -11.46
N GLY A 41 -8.99 -6.56 -12.57
CA GLY A 41 -9.29 -5.15 -12.87
C GLY A 41 -8.12 -4.38 -13.49
N ASN A 42 -6.99 -5.05 -13.74
CA ASN A 42 -5.85 -4.52 -14.48
C ASN A 42 -6.07 -4.61 -16.00
N TYR A 43 -5.20 -3.97 -16.77
CA TYR A 43 -5.25 -4.08 -18.23
C TYR A 43 -4.41 -5.26 -18.72
N GLY A 44 -4.90 -5.95 -19.74
CA GLY A 44 -4.11 -6.81 -20.61
C GLY A 44 -4.48 -6.57 -22.06
N TYR A 45 -3.90 -7.31 -23.00
CA TYR A 45 -4.23 -7.15 -24.42
C TYR A 45 -4.23 -8.46 -25.20
N TYR A 46 -5.17 -8.55 -26.14
CA TYR A 46 -5.18 -9.61 -27.16
C TYR A 46 -4.35 -9.19 -28.36
N TYR A 47 -3.69 -10.16 -28.98
CA TYR A 47 -2.97 -10.03 -30.24
C TYR A 47 -3.35 -11.18 -31.18
N VAL A 48 -3.98 -10.87 -32.32
CA VAL A 48 -4.37 -11.84 -33.34
C VAL A 48 -3.21 -12.08 -34.31
N THR A 49 -2.67 -13.30 -34.29
CA THR A 49 -1.47 -13.66 -35.07
C THR A 49 -1.80 -14.13 -36.47
N ASN A 50 -2.94 -14.82 -36.66
CA ASN A 50 -3.34 -15.38 -37.94
C ASN A 50 -4.87 -15.44 -38.05
N VAL A 51 -5.39 -15.27 -39.27
CA VAL A 51 -6.81 -15.41 -39.60
C VAL A 51 -6.95 -16.21 -40.90
N TYR A 52 -7.85 -17.18 -40.93
CA TYR A 52 -8.12 -18.06 -42.07
C TYR A 52 -9.63 -18.17 -42.30
N SER A 53 -10.09 -17.91 -43.52
CA SER A 53 -11.51 -17.95 -43.87
C SER A 53 -11.97 -19.30 -44.43
N GLY A 54 -13.28 -19.55 -44.33
CA GLY A 54 -13.93 -20.67 -45.01
C GLY A 54 -14.33 -21.83 -44.09
N PHE A 55 -14.53 -21.55 -42.81
CA PHE A 55 -14.90 -22.55 -41.80
C PHE A 55 -16.43 -22.59 -41.56
N ASP A 56 -16.86 -23.58 -40.78
CA ASP A 56 -18.27 -23.83 -40.44
C ASP A 56 -18.80 -22.74 -39.50
N ASP A 57 -19.91 -22.11 -39.88
CA ASP A 57 -20.57 -21.05 -39.09
C ASP A 57 -21.03 -21.52 -37.71
N THR A 58 -21.27 -22.81 -37.52
CA THR A 58 -21.68 -23.38 -36.22
C THR A 58 -20.57 -23.32 -35.17
N LEU A 59 -19.33 -23.04 -35.57
CA LEU A 59 -18.19 -22.91 -34.68
C LEU A 59 -18.02 -21.49 -34.13
N ALA A 60 -18.67 -20.48 -34.71
CA ALA A 60 -18.50 -19.09 -34.29
C ALA A 60 -18.76 -18.91 -32.79
N GLY A 61 -17.84 -18.23 -32.11
CA GLY A 61 -17.81 -18.07 -30.65
C GLY A 61 -16.97 -19.12 -29.91
N LEU A 62 -16.63 -20.26 -30.53
CA LEU A 62 -15.75 -21.25 -29.91
C LEU A 62 -14.33 -20.69 -29.80
N VAL A 63 -13.76 -20.73 -28.59
CA VAL A 63 -12.36 -20.43 -28.28
C VAL A 63 -11.75 -21.62 -27.55
N ARG A 64 -10.49 -21.94 -27.83
CA ARG A 64 -9.70 -22.93 -27.09
C ARG A 64 -8.31 -22.39 -26.82
N VAL A 65 -7.87 -22.55 -25.58
CA VAL A 65 -6.50 -22.25 -25.15
C VAL A 65 -5.66 -23.52 -25.22
N TYR A 66 -4.43 -23.42 -25.70
CA TYR A 66 -3.53 -24.58 -25.83
C TYR A 66 -2.22 -24.43 -25.07
N ASN A 67 -1.89 -23.23 -24.60
CA ASN A 67 -0.78 -23.04 -23.68
C ASN A 67 -1.02 -21.83 -22.76
N TYR A 68 -0.29 -21.83 -21.66
CA TYR A 68 -0.20 -20.75 -20.70
C TYR A 68 1.28 -20.58 -20.33
N TYR A 69 1.76 -19.36 -20.33
CA TYR A 69 3.09 -18.95 -19.90
C TYR A 69 2.93 -18.13 -18.64
N ASP A 70 3.57 -18.61 -17.58
CA ASP A 70 3.69 -17.97 -16.29
C ASP A 70 5.06 -17.27 -16.27
N SER A 71 5.04 -15.97 -16.05
CA SER A 71 6.21 -15.12 -16.15
C SER A 71 7.08 -15.15 -14.91
N GLU A 72 6.46 -15.41 -13.77
CA GLU A 72 7.02 -15.52 -12.44
C GLU A 72 7.88 -16.79 -12.38
N SER A 73 7.34 -17.93 -12.81
CA SER A 73 8.12 -19.18 -12.92
C SER A 73 8.99 -19.26 -14.17
N GLY A 74 8.67 -18.47 -15.20
CA GLY A 74 9.29 -18.52 -16.52
C GLY A 74 8.94 -19.77 -17.32
N GLU A 75 7.92 -20.52 -16.92
CA GLU A 75 7.54 -21.80 -17.52
C GLU A 75 6.33 -21.67 -18.47
N THR A 76 6.28 -22.53 -19.49
CA THR A 76 5.10 -22.67 -20.35
C THR A 76 4.43 -24.02 -20.12
N SER A 77 3.20 -24.02 -19.62
CA SER A 77 2.37 -25.21 -19.61
C SER A 77 1.63 -25.38 -20.94
N TYR A 78 1.78 -26.57 -21.53
CA TYR A 78 1.01 -27.02 -22.70
C TYR A 78 -0.16 -27.93 -22.31
N ALA A 79 -0.30 -28.21 -21.01
CA ALA A 79 -1.40 -28.99 -20.48
C ALA A 79 -2.49 -28.02 -20.00
N VAL A 80 -3.26 -27.52 -20.96
CA VAL A 80 -4.34 -26.55 -20.72
C VAL A 80 -5.66 -27.15 -21.18
N ASP A 81 -6.71 -27.00 -20.37
CA ASP A 81 -8.08 -27.32 -20.75
C ASP A 81 -8.95 -26.11 -20.40
N ALA A 82 -8.93 -25.13 -21.29
CA ALA A 82 -9.74 -23.93 -21.20
C ALA A 82 -10.37 -23.61 -22.55
N TYR A 83 -11.64 -23.21 -22.50
CA TYR A 83 -12.43 -22.94 -23.69
C TYR A 83 -13.55 -21.93 -23.40
N SER A 84 -14.13 -21.38 -24.46
CA SER A 84 -15.33 -20.54 -24.42
C SER A 84 -16.21 -20.86 -25.62
N TYR A 85 -17.51 -20.56 -25.51
CA TYR A 85 -18.46 -20.56 -26.63
C TYR A 85 -19.01 -19.16 -26.94
N TYR A 86 -18.43 -18.12 -26.33
CA TYR A 86 -18.90 -16.74 -26.37
C TYR A 86 -17.89 -15.78 -27.02
N GLY A 87 -16.81 -16.30 -27.61
CA GLY A 87 -15.70 -15.51 -28.14
C GLY A 87 -14.61 -15.24 -27.11
N LEU A 88 -13.65 -14.38 -27.48
CA LEU A 88 -12.53 -13.96 -26.65
C LEU A 88 -12.99 -13.14 -25.44
N GLY A 89 -12.25 -13.27 -24.34
CA GLY A 89 -12.57 -12.66 -23.06
C GLY A 89 -13.54 -13.45 -22.19
N TYR A 90 -13.90 -14.67 -22.62
CA TYR A 90 -14.83 -15.55 -21.88
C TYR A 90 -14.24 -16.95 -21.65
N GLU A 91 -13.06 -17.23 -22.18
CA GLU A 91 -12.32 -18.46 -21.97
C GLU A 91 -11.98 -18.61 -20.50
N ASN A 92 -12.31 -19.78 -19.96
CA ASN A 92 -11.96 -20.15 -18.60
C ASN A 92 -11.67 -21.65 -18.56
N GLY A 93 -10.90 -22.08 -17.57
CA GLY A 93 -10.59 -23.50 -17.41
C GLY A 93 -9.47 -23.72 -16.41
N TYR A 94 -8.62 -24.69 -16.70
CA TYR A 94 -7.48 -25.01 -15.86
C TYR A 94 -6.19 -25.19 -16.67
N VAL A 95 -5.09 -24.76 -16.07
CA VAL A 95 -3.73 -25.07 -16.47
C VAL A 95 -3.16 -26.10 -15.49
N TYR A 96 -2.46 -27.11 -16.00
CA TYR A 96 -1.78 -28.08 -15.17
C TYR A 96 -0.31 -27.70 -15.00
N GLY A 97 0.17 -27.71 -13.75
CA GLY A 97 1.57 -27.49 -13.42
C GLY A 97 2.46 -28.62 -13.96
N LEU A 98 3.73 -28.30 -14.27
CA LEU A 98 4.69 -29.24 -14.85
C LEU A 98 5.08 -30.37 -13.88
N THR A 99 4.96 -30.11 -12.57
CA THR A 99 5.28 -31.05 -11.48
C THR A 99 4.04 -31.66 -10.84
N GLY A 100 2.84 -31.36 -11.36
CA GLY A 100 1.54 -31.76 -10.82
C GLY A 100 0.77 -30.59 -10.22
N GLY A 101 -0.52 -30.82 -9.91
CA GLY A 101 -1.45 -29.75 -9.53
C GLY A 101 -2.13 -29.12 -10.75
N TYR A 102 -3.11 -28.26 -10.49
CA TYR A 102 -3.77 -27.45 -11.50
C TYR A 102 -4.22 -26.14 -10.87
N ASP A 103 -4.29 -25.10 -11.69
CA ASP A 103 -4.85 -23.82 -11.30
C ASP A 103 -5.95 -23.38 -12.26
N TYR A 104 -6.92 -22.63 -11.75
CA TYR A 104 -8.01 -22.07 -12.53
C TYR A 104 -7.56 -20.75 -13.14
N PHE A 105 -7.92 -20.51 -14.40
CA PHE A 105 -7.66 -19.20 -15.03
C PHE A 105 -8.75 -18.78 -15.99
N GLY A 106 -8.69 -17.49 -16.35
CA GLY A 106 -9.57 -16.84 -17.32
C GLY A 106 -10.88 -16.38 -16.69
N TYR A 107 -11.94 -16.24 -17.48
CA TYR A 107 -13.14 -15.49 -17.09
C TYR A 107 -13.70 -15.90 -15.71
N GLY A 108 -13.64 -14.97 -14.76
CA GLY A 108 -14.11 -15.14 -13.39
C GLY A 108 -13.10 -15.76 -12.41
N TYR A 109 -11.85 -15.96 -12.84
CA TYR A 109 -10.72 -16.46 -12.06
C TYR A 109 -9.51 -15.55 -12.28
N TYR A 110 -8.58 -15.54 -11.33
CA TYR A 110 -7.30 -14.85 -11.49
C TYR A 110 -6.46 -15.50 -12.62
N GLU A 111 -5.35 -14.87 -12.97
CA GLU A 111 -4.22 -15.52 -13.64
C GLU A 111 -3.82 -16.80 -12.89
N ALA A 112 -3.14 -17.72 -13.59
CA ALA A 112 -2.81 -19.01 -13.01
C ALA A 112 -1.32 -19.19 -12.80
N ASP A 113 -0.98 -19.88 -11.71
CA ASP A 113 0.40 -20.14 -11.34
C ASP A 113 0.84 -21.51 -11.87
N VAL A 114 1.92 -21.52 -12.66
CA VAL A 114 2.53 -22.73 -13.20
C VAL A 114 3.81 -23.02 -12.43
N ALA A 115 3.67 -23.80 -11.36
CA ALA A 115 4.78 -24.29 -10.53
C ALA A 115 6.08 -24.56 -11.32
N SER A 116 7.16 -23.88 -10.95
CA SER A 116 8.44 -24.00 -11.63
C SER A 116 9.02 -25.40 -11.56
N THR A 117 9.77 -25.79 -12.59
CA THR A 117 10.61 -27.00 -12.53
C THR A 117 11.86 -26.79 -11.68
N ALA A 118 12.19 -25.54 -11.33
CA ALA A 118 13.32 -25.19 -10.47
C ALA A 118 13.10 -25.58 -9.00
N GLY A 119 11.84 -25.83 -8.61
CA GLY A 119 11.43 -26.11 -7.22
C GLY A 119 11.33 -24.84 -6.38
N SER A 120 10.77 -24.93 -5.17
CA SER A 120 10.59 -23.77 -4.29
C SER A 120 11.84 -23.44 -3.46
N GLN A 121 11.98 -22.17 -3.10
CA GLN A 121 12.93 -21.65 -2.13
C GLN A 121 12.20 -21.02 -0.94
N LEU A 122 12.82 -21.07 0.24
CA LEU A 122 12.43 -20.28 1.42
C LEU A 122 13.31 -19.03 1.48
N PHE A 123 12.71 -17.85 1.61
CA PHE A 123 13.43 -16.61 1.83
C PHE A 123 13.00 -15.94 3.13
N TYR A 124 13.92 -15.17 3.73
CA TYR A 124 13.66 -14.28 4.86
C TYR A 124 13.87 -12.85 4.39
N PHE A 125 13.03 -11.95 4.87
CA PHE A 125 13.05 -10.56 4.43
C PHE A 125 12.76 -9.60 5.58
N THR A 126 13.14 -8.35 5.35
CA THR A 126 12.81 -7.21 6.18
C THR A 126 12.31 -6.07 5.29
N TYR A 127 11.18 -5.49 5.65
CA TYR A 127 10.66 -4.26 5.06
C TYR A 127 10.90 -3.09 6.00
N VAL A 128 11.28 -1.93 5.47
CA VAL A 128 11.48 -0.68 6.23
C VAL A 128 10.63 0.43 5.63
N TYR A 129 9.83 1.12 6.46
CA TYR A 129 8.86 2.15 6.04
C TYR A 129 9.47 3.51 5.71
N GLY A 130 10.70 3.77 6.15
CA GLY A 130 11.41 5.02 5.90
C GLY A 130 11.19 6.12 6.96
N ASN A 131 10.18 5.97 7.82
CA ASN A 131 10.04 6.69 9.10
C ASN A 131 10.98 6.11 10.18
N GLY A 132 11.25 4.80 10.11
CA GLY A 132 12.12 4.08 11.04
C GLY A 132 11.56 2.70 11.35
N ASP A 133 10.26 2.51 11.14
CA ASP A 133 9.56 1.26 11.36
C ASP A 133 9.98 0.18 10.39
N SER A 134 9.84 -1.05 10.84
CA SER A 134 10.15 -2.21 10.03
C SER A 134 9.39 -3.45 10.45
N TYR A 135 9.18 -4.35 9.49
CA TYR A 135 8.74 -5.71 9.81
C TYR A 135 9.62 -6.74 9.13
N SER A 136 9.72 -7.91 9.76
CA SER A 136 10.49 -9.04 9.25
C SER A 136 9.61 -10.27 9.15
N GLY A 137 9.85 -11.03 8.09
CA GLY A 137 9.07 -12.19 7.72
C GLY A 137 9.87 -13.26 7.01
N TYR A 138 9.15 -14.28 6.58
CA TYR A 138 9.64 -15.27 5.64
C TYR A 138 8.59 -15.48 4.55
N GLY A 139 9.02 -15.96 3.39
CA GLY A 139 8.12 -16.38 2.34
C GLY A 139 8.69 -17.55 1.54
N TYR A 140 7.87 -18.09 0.66
CA TYR A 140 8.30 -19.07 -0.34
C TYR A 140 8.06 -18.53 -1.72
N ASP A 141 8.94 -18.91 -2.64
CA ASP A 141 8.89 -18.50 -4.04
C ASP A 141 9.58 -19.57 -4.87
N ASP A 142 9.58 -19.41 -6.18
CA ASP A 142 10.38 -20.22 -7.07
C ASP A 142 11.88 -20.03 -6.84
N THR A 143 12.63 -21.12 -7.00
CA THR A 143 14.09 -21.11 -6.84
C THR A 143 14.71 -20.15 -7.85
N GLY A 144 15.42 -19.15 -7.33
CA GLY A 144 16.07 -18.12 -8.15
C GLY A 144 15.30 -16.81 -8.25
N THR A 145 14.08 -16.70 -7.74
CA THR A 145 13.33 -15.43 -7.71
C THR A 145 14.05 -14.38 -6.88
N TYR A 146 14.50 -14.77 -5.68
CA TYR A 146 15.25 -13.92 -4.75
C TYR A 146 16.68 -14.40 -4.50
N TYR A 147 17.57 -13.48 -4.15
CA TYR A 147 18.92 -13.78 -3.66
C TYR A 147 19.25 -12.98 -2.39
N ALA A 148 20.07 -13.56 -1.50
CA ALA A 148 20.47 -12.89 -0.26
C ALA A 148 21.20 -11.57 -0.54
N GLY A 149 20.78 -10.50 0.13
CA GLY A 149 21.26 -9.14 -0.06
C GLY A 149 20.58 -8.37 -1.19
N GLN A 150 19.60 -8.96 -1.88
CA GLN A 150 18.72 -8.24 -2.79
C GLN A 150 17.92 -7.20 -2.01
N TYR A 151 17.72 -6.02 -2.61
CA TYR A 151 16.86 -4.98 -2.05
C TYR A 151 16.25 -4.14 -3.17
N TRP A 152 15.07 -3.58 -2.92
CA TRP A 152 14.40 -2.64 -3.82
C TRP A 152 13.50 -1.70 -3.04
N TYR A 153 13.27 -0.52 -3.60
CA TYR A 153 12.41 0.50 -3.02
C TYR A 153 10.96 0.34 -3.50
N SER A 154 10.02 0.68 -2.64
CA SER A 154 8.60 0.84 -2.96
C SER A 154 8.05 2.09 -2.28
N TYR A 155 7.06 2.72 -2.90
CA TYR A 155 6.20 3.65 -2.17
C TYR A 155 5.33 2.87 -1.20
N ASN A 156 5.04 3.46 -0.04
CA ASN A 156 4.11 2.90 0.94
C ASN A 156 2.94 3.84 1.24
N GLU A 157 2.02 3.31 2.03
CA GLU A 157 0.78 3.91 2.48
C GLU A 157 0.98 5.16 3.34
N THR A 158 2.14 5.27 3.98
CA THR A 158 2.54 6.43 4.81
C THR A 158 3.01 7.62 3.95
N GLY A 159 3.04 7.45 2.63
CA GLY A 159 3.56 8.45 1.69
C GLY A 159 5.09 8.52 1.63
N ASN A 160 5.79 7.63 2.33
CA ASN A 160 7.24 7.54 2.33
C ASN A 160 7.77 6.52 1.30
N TYR A 161 9.08 6.59 1.05
CA TYR A 161 9.79 5.54 0.32
C TYR A 161 10.31 4.49 1.30
N GLY A 162 9.69 3.32 1.30
CA GLY A 162 10.18 2.14 1.99
C GLY A 162 11.03 1.24 1.10
N TYR A 163 11.58 0.17 1.66
CA TYR A 163 12.31 -0.84 0.90
C TYR A 163 12.22 -2.24 1.52
N TYR A 164 12.22 -3.25 0.66
CA TYR A 164 12.44 -4.65 1.05
C TYR A 164 13.94 -4.96 0.98
N TYR A 165 14.39 -5.82 1.89
CA TYR A 165 15.72 -6.42 1.93
C TYR A 165 15.59 -7.93 2.15
N ILE A 166 16.20 -8.73 1.30
CA ILE A 166 16.23 -10.20 1.43
C ILE A 166 17.41 -10.61 2.30
N ASP A 167 17.11 -11.05 3.52
CA ASP A 167 18.09 -11.42 4.55
C ASP A 167 18.79 -12.75 4.23
N ALA A 168 18.03 -13.75 3.80
CA ALA A 168 18.53 -15.09 3.52
C ALA A 168 17.64 -15.82 2.51
N VAL A 169 18.23 -16.77 1.77
CA VAL A 169 17.53 -17.63 0.80
C VAL A 169 18.02 -19.07 0.95
N TYR A 170 17.10 -20.03 0.87
CA TYR A 170 17.34 -21.45 0.98
C TYR A 170 16.58 -22.23 -0.11
N ASP A 171 17.29 -22.63 -1.17
CA ASP A 171 16.74 -23.42 -2.26
C ASP A 171 16.29 -24.82 -1.82
N GLY A 172 15.25 -25.36 -2.46
CA GLY A 172 14.72 -26.69 -2.18
C GLY A 172 13.94 -26.80 -0.87
N TYR A 173 13.49 -25.66 -0.34
CA TYR A 173 12.60 -25.56 0.82
C TYR A 173 11.25 -25.03 0.39
N GLY A 174 10.18 -25.66 0.89
CA GLY A 174 8.80 -25.32 0.52
C GLY A 174 8.17 -26.36 -0.39
N SER A 175 7.02 -25.99 -0.93
CA SER A 175 6.25 -26.74 -1.93
C SER A 175 5.67 -25.71 -2.86
N SER A 176 5.49 -26.04 -4.12
CA SER A 176 4.96 -25.08 -5.10
C SER A 176 3.55 -24.59 -4.82
N TYR A 177 2.88 -25.23 -3.85
CA TYR A 177 1.61 -24.77 -3.31
C TYR A 177 1.72 -23.50 -2.47
N TYR A 178 2.89 -23.24 -1.90
CA TYR A 178 3.18 -22.08 -1.06
C TYR A 178 4.00 -21.04 -1.80
N ASP A 179 4.28 -21.21 -3.09
CA ASP A 179 4.98 -20.16 -3.83
C ASP A 179 4.13 -18.87 -3.72
N GLU A 180 4.82 -17.74 -3.57
CA GLU A 180 4.26 -16.42 -3.24
C GLU A 180 3.64 -16.26 -1.84
N TYR A 181 3.62 -17.32 -1.03
CA TYR A 181 3.19 -17.18 0.36
C TYR A 181 4.23 -16.37 1.14
N VAL A 182 3.75 -15.35 1.83
CA VAL A 182 4.55 -14.53 2.74
C VAL A 182 3.91 -14.50 4.11
N SER A 183 4.73 -14.53 5.17
CA SER A 183 4.30 -14.37 6.55
C SER A 183 5.24 -13.46 7.32
N VAL A 184 4.66 -12.51 8.04
CA VAL A 184 5.36 -11.60 8.95
C VAL A 184 5.29 -12.15 10.37
N TYR A 185 6.44 -12.19 11.06
CA TYR A 185 6.53 -12.67 12.44
C TYR A 185 7.02 -11.63 13.43
N SER A 186 7.44 -10.46 12.95
CA SER A 186 8.02 -9.41 13.79
C SER A 186 7.73 -8.04 13.19
N TYR A 187 7.36 -7.10 14.04
CA TYR A 187 7.22 -5.69 13.71
C TYR A 187 7.98 -4.87 14.77
N TYR A 188 8.77 -3.91 14.32
CA TYR A 188 9.52 -2.95 15.13
C TYR A 188 8.98 -1.56 14.84
N ASP A 189 8.51 -0.93 15.90
CA ASP A 189 8.10 0.46 15.96
C ASP A 189 9.30 1.29 16.46
N SER A 190 9.68 2.28 15.67
CA SER A 190 10.88 3.07 15.89
C SER A 190 10.69 4.21 16.87
N GLU A 191 9.47 4.71 16.98
CA GLU A 191 9.00 5.78 17.83
C GLU A 191 9.07 5.31 19.29
N SER A 192 8.47 4.15 19.59
CA SER A 192 8.61 3.52 20.91
C SER A 192 9.95 2.81 21.11
N GLY A 193 10.63 2.46 20.02
CA GLY A 193 11.86 1.65 20.01
C GLY A 193 11.62 0.20 20.47
N GLN A 194 10.41 -0.32 20.28
CA GLN A 194 9.97 -1.63 20.73
C GLN A 194 9.44 -2.50 19.60
N TYR A 195 9.38 -3.81 19.88
CA TYR A 195 8.70 -4.75 18.99
C TYR A 195 7.27 -4.98 19.49
N LEU A 196 6.33 -5.14 18.56
CA LEU A 196 4.99 -5.64 18.89
C LEU A 196 5.11 -7.02 19.57
N SER A 197 4.29 -7.27 20.58
CA SER A 197 4.37 -8.53 21.36
C SER A 197 3.83 -9.74 20.64
N SER A 198 2.98 -9.51 19.64
CA SER A 198 2.57 -10.53 18.68
C SER A 198 2.24 -9.84 17.38
N THR A 199 2.76 -10.36 16.28
CA THR A 199 2.51 -9.84 14.93
C THR A 199 1.94 -10.95 14.07
N TYR A 200 0.91 -10.64 13.31
CA TYR A 200 0.32 -11.56 12.36
C TYR A 200 -0.04 -10.81 11.07
N ALA A 201 0.73 -11.05 10.01
CA ALA A 201 0.37 -10.66 8.65
C ALA A 201 0.78 -11.79 7.69
N ASP A 202 -0.01 -11.98 6.65
CA ASP A 202 0.28 -12.94 5.60
C ASP A 202 -0.21 -12.47 4.23
N SER A 203 0.36 -13.05 3.18
CA SER A 203 -0.06 -12.87 1.80
C SER A 203 0.13 -14.16 1.02
N TRP A 204 -0.62 -14.29 -0.08
CA TRP A 204 -0.50 -15.36 -1.07
C TRP A 204 -0.20 -14.79 -2.46
N SER A 205 0.27 -13.55 -2.53
CA SER A 205 0.57 -12.83 -3.78
C SER A 205 1.91 -12.12 -3.68
N GLY A 206 2.84 -12.70 -2.92
CA GLY A 206 4.21 -12.25 -2.80
C GLY A 206 4.41 -11.03 -1.88
N LEU A 207 5.64 -10.51 -1.95
CA LEU A 207 6.06 -9.33 -1.20
C LEU A 207 5.36 -8.07 -1.74
N GLY A 208 4.92 -7.19 -0.85
CA GLY A 208 4.19 -5.95 -1.18
C GLY A 208 2.69 -6.06 -0.94
N SER A 209 2.18 -7.28 -0.75
CA SER A 209 0.76 -7.57 -0.57
C SER A 209 0.44 -8.09 0.83
N GLU A 210 1.41 -8.07 1.76
CA GLU A 210 1.21 -8.52 3.14
C GLU A 210 0.46 -7.47 3.93
N TYR A 211 -0.62 -7.87 4.59
CA TYR A 211 -1.35 -7.03 5.52
C TYR A 211 -1.73 -7.83 6.75
N GLY A 212 -1.87 -7.14 7.87
CA GLY A 212 -2.21 -7.80 9.12
C GLY A 212 -2.24 -6.84 10.28
N TYR A 213 -1.98 -7.35 11.47
CA TYR A 213 -2.04 -6.59 12.70
C TYR A 213 -1.03 -7.09 13.72
N GLY A 214 -0.71 -6.24 14.68
CA GLY A 214 0.06 -6.64 15.85
C GLY A 214 -0.54 -6.11 17.14
N TYR A 215 -0.20 -6.78 18.24
CA TYR A 215 -0.59 -6.40 19.59
C TYR A 215 0.52 -5.67 20.31
N ASP A 216 0.13 -4.66 21.07
CA ASP A 216 0.99 -3.98 22.02
C ASP A 216 1.51 -4.91 23.13
N SER A 217 2.41 -4.40 23.97
CA SER A 217 3.00 -5.18 25.06
C SER A 217 2.00 -5.66 26.12
N THR A 218 0.84 -5.03 26.20
CA THR A 218 -0.21 -5.36 27.17
C THR A 218 -1.29 -6.26 26.61
N TYR A 219 -1.26 -6.58 25.31
CA TYR A 219 -2.32 -7.26 24.56
C TYR A 219 -3.70 -6.62 24.73
N SER A 220 -3.74 -5.31 24.99
CA SER A 220 -4.98 -4.58 25.24
C SER A 220 -5.45 -3.76 24.04
N SER A 221 -4.53 -3.45 23.12
CA SER A 221 -4.78 -2.82 21.83
C SER A 221 -4.07 -3.58 20.71
N TYR A 222 -4.52 -3.36 19.47
CA TYR A 222 -3.87 -3.86 18.27
C TYR A 222 -3.98 -2.83 17.16
N ASP A 223 -2.96 -2.77 16.32
CA ASP A 223 -2.89 -1.88 15.17
C ASP A 223 -2.63 -2.68 13.90
N TYR A 224 -3.22 -2.21 12.80
CA TYR A 224 -3.08 -2.83 11.48
C TYR A 224 -1.84 -2.26 10.79
N PHE A 225 -1.19 -3.07 9.96
CA PHE A 225 -0.11 -2.63 9.10
C PHE A 225 -0.06 -3.41 7.79
N GLY A 226 0.76 -2.93 6.87
CA GLY A 226 0.99 -3.52 5.56
C GLY A 226 0.04 -3.00 4.48
N TYR A 227 -0.19 -3.79 3.44
CA TYR A 227 -0.88 -3.36 2.23
C TYR A 227 -2.23 -2.69 2.52
N GLY A 228 -2.32 -1.41 2.14
CA GLY A 228 -3.53 -0.59 2.30
C GLY A 228 -3.80 -0.07 3.72
N TYR A 229 -2.88 -0.30 4.66
CA TYR A 229 -2.92 0.22 6.02
C TYR A 229 -1.65 1.04 6.32
N TYR A 230 -1.79 2.04 7.20
CA TYR A 230 -0.63 2.76 7.75
C TYR A 230 0.28 1.81 8.54
N GLU A 231 1.44 2.30 8.97
CA GLU A 231 2.30 1.68 9.98
C GLU A 231 1.54 1.36 11.28
N ALA A 232 2.04 0.39 12.05
CA ALA A 232 1.45 -0.01 13.32
C ALA A 232 2.28 0.56 14.47
N ASP A 233 1.61 1.24 15.40
CA ASP A 233 2.24 1.79 16.59
C ASP A 233 2.23 0.77 17.73
N VAL A 234 3.32 0.71 18.51
CA VAL A 234 3.34 0.00 19.78
C VAL A 234 3.00 1.04 20.85
N ALA A 235 1.84 0.89 21.50
CA ALA A 235 1.54 1.67 22.70
C ALA A 235 2.73 1.60 23.67
N SER A 236 3.43 2.72 23.84
CA SER A 236 4.73 2.64 24.48
C SER A 236 4.57 2.31 25.96
N THR A 237 5.53 1.57 26.50
CA THR A 237 5.57 1.32 27.95
C THR A 237 5.95 2.56 28.76
N ALA A 238 6.40 3.63 28.10
CA ALA A 238 6.48 4.95 28.68
C ALA A 238 5.03 5.48 28.70
N GLY A 239 4.47 5.78 29.88
CA GLY A 239 3.06 6.22 29.90
C GLY A 239 2.81 7.44 29.01
N ASP A 240 1.56 7.79 28.78
CA ASP A 240 1.23 8.90 27.87
C ASP A 240 1.60 10.26 28.49
N GLN A 241 2.03 11.19 27.65
CA GLN A 241 2.40 12.56 27.98
C GLN A 241 1.48 13.56 27.27
N LEU A 242 0.80 14.41 28.03
CA LEU A 242 0.11 15.57 27.50
C LEU A 242 1.08 16.75 27.45
N PHE A 243 1.28 17.33 26.27
CA PHE A 243 2.07 18.54 26.08
C PHE A 243 1.22 19.69 25.55
N TYR A 244 1.61 20.92 25.89
CA TYR A 244 1.07 22.16 25.35
C TYR A 244 2.16 22.86 24.56
N PHE A 245 1.80 23.45 23.43
CA PHE A 245 2.75 24.09 22.55
C PHE A 245 2.21 25.37 21.95
N THR A 246 3.14 26.19 21.47
CA THR A 246 2.88 27.37 20.65
C THR A 246 3.81 27.36 19.44
N TYR A 247 3.23 27.48 18.25
CA TYR A 247 3.97 27.70 17.01
C TYR A 247 3.98 29.19 16.67
N TYR A 248 5.14 29.71 16.27
CA TYR A 248 5.31 31.10 15.83
C TYR A 248 5.75 31.13 14.36
N TYR A 249 5.03 31.85 13.51
CA TYR A 249 5.31 31.93 12.06
C TYR A 249 6.53 32.79 11.70
N GLY A 250 7.00 33.62 12.64
CA GLY A 250 8.14 34.53 12.44
C GLY A 250 7.77 35.88 11.79
N ASN A 251 6.55 36.04 11.30
CA ASN A 251 5.94 37.30 10.85
C ASN A 251 5.25 38.06 12.00
N GLY A 252 4.90 37.39 13.09
CA GLY A 252 4.16 37.95 14.24
C GLY A 252 3.02 37.04 14.68
N ASP A 253 2.55 36.19 13.77
CA ASP A 253 1.45 35.25 14.00
C ASP A 253 1.89 34.03 14.78
N SER A 254 0.91 33.44 15.48
CA SER A 254 1.13 32.22 16.24
C SER A 254 -0.16 31.44 16.46
N TYR A 255 -0.06 30.12 16.59
CA TYR A 255 -1.14 29.29 17.12
C TYR A 255 -0.67 28.47 18.31
N SER A 256 -1.60 28.12 19.18
CA SER A 256 -1.34 27.30 20.36
C SER A 256 -2.29 26.13 20.44
N GLY A 257 -1.77 25.02 20.93
CA GLY A 257 -2.47 23.75 21.00
C GLY A 257 -2.00 22.87 22.14
N TYR A 258 -2.55 21.66 22.18
CA TYR A 258 -2.06 20.56 23.00
C TYR A 258 -1.98 19.30 22.15
N GLY A 259 -1.16 18.34 22.57
CA GLY A 259 -1.08 17.03 21.94
C GLY A 259 -0.70 15.95 22.93
N PHE A 260 -0.77 14.72 22.46
CA PHE A 260 -0.37 13.53 23.20
C PHE A 260 0.80 12.88 22.49
N ASP A 261 1.73 12.38 23.30
CA ASP A 261 2.93 11.70 22.85
C ASP A 261 3.43 10.79 23.98
N ASP A 262 4.49 10.05 23.73
CA ASP A 262 5.15 9.23 24.72
C ASP A 262 5.80 10.05 25.85
N THR A 263 5.79 9.50 27.07
CA THR A 263 6.55 10.09 28.19
C THR A 263 8.02 10.21 27.82
N GLY A 264 8.47 11.46 27.74
CA GLY A 264 9.86 11.81 27.47
C GLY A 264 10.12 12.33 26.07
N THR A 265 9.13 12.33 25.17
CA THR A 265 9.27 12.92 23.83
C THR A 265 9.52 14.42 23.91
N TYR A 266 8.71 15.15 24.70
CA TYR A 266 8.88 16.58 24.89
C TYR A 266 9.27 16.95 26.32
N TYR A 267 9.94 18.10 26.45
CA TYR A 267 10.18 18.76 27.74
C TYR A 267 9.81 20.24 27.69
N ALA A 268 9.30 20.78 28.81
CA ALA A 268 8.93 22.18 28.90
C ALA A 268 10.11 23.11 28.60
N GLY A 269 9.90 24.09 27.71
CA GLY A 269 10.93 25.00 27.21
C GLY A 269 11.74 24.45 26.03
N GLN A 270 11.46 23.25 25.55
CA GLN A 270 11.96 22.76 24.26
C GLN A 270 11.47 23.65 23.13
N TYR A 271 12.34 23.91 22.16
CA TYR A 271 11.97 24.65 20.94
C TYR A 271 12.81 24.19 19.75
N TRP A 272 12.25 24.26 18.56
CA TRP A 272 12.95 24.00 17.31
C TRP A 272 12.37 24.82 16.17
N TYR A 273 13.20 25.11 15.17
CA TYR A 273 12.80 25.85 13.99
C TYR A 273 12.25 24.93 12.91
N SER A 274 11.23 25.39 12.19
CA SER A 274 10.71 24.75 10.98
C SER A 274 10.55 25.80 9.88
N TYR A 275 10.71 25.38 8.64
CA TYR A 275 10.41 26.21 7.47
C TYR A 275 8.89 26.17 7.25
N ASN A 276 8.25 27.32 7.03
CA ASN A 276 6.82 27.38 6.78
C ASN A 276 6.46 27.84 5.37
N GLU A 277 5.19 27.66 5.04
CA GLU A 277 4.53 27.93 3.78
C GLU A 277 4.59 29.41 3.40
N THR A 278 4.76 30.31 4.39
CA THR A 278 4.95 31.76 4.20
C THR A 278 6.35 32.10 3.65
N GLY A 279 7.25 31.11 3.60
CA GLY A 279 8.65 31.28 3.19
C GLY A 279 9.55 31.84 4.29
N ASN A 280 9.08 31.86 5.54
CA ASN A 280 9.83 32.28 6.72
C ASN A 280 10.27 31.08 7.57
N TYR A 281 11.17 31.34 8.53
CA TYR A 281 11.48 30.40 9.61
C TYR A 281 10.52 30.64 10.77
N GLY A 282 9.62 29.70 11.01
CA GLY A 282 8.86 29.63 12.24
C GLY A 282 9.52 28.71 13.27
N TYR A 283 8.93 28.61 14.46
CA TYR A 283 9.40 27.68 15.49
C TYR A 283 8.27 27.20 16.41
N TYR A 284 8.36 25.94 16.82
CA TYR A 284 7.56 25.39 17.91
C TYR A 284 8.25 25.67 19.24
N TYR A 285 7.45 25.94 20.26
CA TYR A 285 7.85 26.07 21.65
C TYR A 285 6.93 25.23 22.54
N ILE A 286 7.49 24.33 23.34
CA ILE A 286 6.74 23.50 24.28
C ILE A 286 6.51 24.29 25.57
N ASP A 287 5.26 24.68 25.81
CA ASP A 287 4.84 25.50 26.94
C ASP A 287 4.80 24.71 28.25
N ALA A 288 4.24 23.51 28.22
CA ALA A 288 4.05 22.65 29.40
C ALA A 288 4.00 21.18 29.01
N VAL A 289 4.32 20.32 29.98
CA VAL A 289 4.37 18.87 29.80
C VAL A 289 3.84 18.19 31.07
N TYR A 290 3.01 17.18 30.90
CA TYR A 290 2.38 16.40 31.97
C TYR A 290 2.47 14.90 31.67
N ASP A 291 3.39 14.21 32.35
CA ASP A 291 3.58 12.76 32.23
C ASP A 291 2.47 11.98 32.96
N GLY A 292 2.14 10.79 32.44
CA GLY A 292 1.13 9.89 33.01
C GLY A 292 -0.31 10.35 32.78
N TYR A 293 -0.53 11.15 31.74
CA TYR A 293 -1.84 11.64 31.35
C TYR A 293 -2.34 10.83 30.16
N ALA A 294 -3.04 9.72 30.44
CA ALA A 294 -3.71 8.91 29.44
C ALA A 294 -5.13 9.41 29.21
N GLU A 295 -5.48 9.76 27.97
CA GLU A 295 -6.88 9.94 27.60
C GLU A 295 -7.56 8.56 27.58
N TYR A 296 -8.66 8.41 28.32
CA TYR A 296 -9.35 7.13 28.44
C TYR A 296 -9.87 6.67 27.07
N GLY A 297 -9.22 5.67 26.48
CA GLY A 297 -9.85 4.74 25.54
C GLY A 297 -9.27 4.65 24.14
N TYR A 298 -8.11 5.25 23.85
CA TYR A 298 -7.55 5.21 22.51
C TYR A 298 -6.02 5.27 22.56
N SER A 299 -5.35 4.14 22.29
CA SER A 299 -3.90 4.07 22.04
C SER A 299 -3.50 4.68 20.70
N SER A 300 -4.46 5.17 19.91
CA SER A 300 -4.28 5.69 18.55
C SER A 300 -4.16 7.23 18.49
N TYR A 301 -3.83 7.88 19.62
CA TYR A 301 -3.63 9.34 19.70
C TYR A 301 -2.20 9.71 20.04
N ASP A 302 -1.28 8.74 20.06
CA ASP A 302 0.13 9.07 20.01
C ASP A 302 0.34 9.91 18.74
N GLU A 303 1.00 11.05 18.89
CA GLU A 303 1.16 12.08 17.87
C GLU A 303 -0.10 12.91 17.51
N TYR A 304 -1.24 12.73 18.17
CA TYR A 304 -2.37 13.62 17.94
C TYR A 304 -2.12 15.00 18.51
N VAL A 305 -2.40 16.02 17.70
CA VAL A 305 -2.30 17.42 18.07
C VAL A 305 -3.63 18.11 17.82
N ASN A 306 -4.04 18.98 18.74
CA ASN A 306 -5.19 19.85 18.61
C ASN A 306 -4.78 21.31 18.79
N VAL A 307 -5.24 22.17 17.86
CA VAL A 307 -5.05 23.62 17.92
C VAL A 307 -6.34 24.29 18.37
N TYR A 308 -6.25 25.09 19.42
CA TYR A 308 -7.42 25.75 20.03
C TYR A 308 -7.35 27.28 20.01
N ASN A 309 -6.21 27.86 19.65
CA ASN A 309 -6.02 29.31 19.59
C ASN A 309 -5.13 29.69 18.41
N TYR A 310 -5.45 30.82 17.78
CA TYR A 310 -4.63 31.47 16.77
C TYR A 310 -4.61 32.97 17.05
N TYR A 311 -3.43 33.58 16.98
CA TYR A 311 -3.17 35.00 17.11
C TYR A 311 -2.68 35.55 15.78
N ASP A 312 -3.45 36.49 15.24
CA ASP A 312 -3.15 37.27 14.05
C ASP A 312 -2.57 38.61 14.50
N SER A 313 -1.34 38.87 14.07
CA SER A 313 -0.54 40.02 14.48
C SER A 313 -0.92 41.30 13.75
N GLU A 314 -1.40 41.17 12.52
CA GLU A 314 -1.87 42.21 11.63
C GLU A 314 -3.16 42.83 12.16
N SER A 315 -4.10 42.00 12.63
CA SER A 315 -5.31 42.46 13.33
C SER A 315 -5.06 42.74 14.81
N GLY A 316 -4.03 42.11 15.39
CA GLY A 316 -3.69 42.19 16.81
C GLY A 316 -4.69 41.46 17.71
N GLN A 317 -5.42 40.48 17.17
CA GLN A 317 -6.49 39.77 17.86
C GLN A 317 -6.31 38.26 17.79
N TYR A 318 -6.98 37.56 18.71
CA TYR A 318 -7.15 36.12 18.59
C TYR A 318 -8.36 35.81 17.71
N LEU A 319 -8.23 34.81 16.85
CA LEU A 319 -9.35 34.27 16.09
C LEU A 319 -10.38 33.65 17.05
N SER A 320 -11.64 33.68 16.62
CA SER A 320 -12.77 33.03 17.28
C SER A 320 -13.02 31.66 16.67
N SER A 321 -13.40 30.69 17.50
CA SER A 321 -13.72 29.31 17.06
C SER A 321 -12.64 28.69 16.17
N VAL A 322 -11.41 28.67 16.69
CA VAL A 322 -10.28 27.99 16.05
C VAL A 322 -10.45 26.49 16.17
N TYR A 323 -10.24 25.79 15.06
CA TYR A 323 -10.13 24.35 15.00
C TYR A 323 -8.92 23.99 14.14
N GLY A 324 -8.00 23.23 14.68
CA GLY A 324 -6.97 22.58 13.89
C GLY A 324 -6.55 21.28 14.54
N GLU A 325 -6.04 20.35 13.74
CA GLU A 325 -5.59 19.05 14.22
C GLU A 325 -4.46 18.47 13.37
N SER A 326 -3.75 17.51 13.96
CA SER A 326 -2.81 16.61 13.28
C SER A 326 -2.95 15.22 13.90
N TRP A 327 -2.79 14.19 13.09
CA TRP A 327 -2.69 12.79 13.51
C TRP A 327 -1.28 12.22 13.29
N SER A 328 -0.31 13.09 12.99
CA SER A 328 1.08 12.73 12.68
C SER A 328 2.05 13.71 13.33
N GLY A 329 1.70 14.19 14.53
CA GLY A 329 2.54 15.01 15.36
C GLY A 329 2.58 16.48 14.99
N LEU A 330 3.49 17.19 15.66
CA LEU A 330 3.76 18.61 15.42
C LEU A 330 4.43 18.79 14.05
N GLY A 331 4.02 19.81 13.29
CA GLY A 331 4.52 20.09 11.93
C GLY A 331 3.51 19.79 10.82
N ASN A 332 2.48 19.01 11.12
CA ASN A 332 1.44 18.58 10.17
C ASN A 332 0.06 19.14 10.52
N GLU A 333 -0.04 20.03 11.51
CA GLU A 333 -1.32 20.60 11.95
C GLU A 333 -1.88 21.51 10.87
N TYR A 334 -3.14 21.28 10.51
CA TYR A 334 -3.90 22.18 9.65
C TYR A 334 -5.22 22.53 10.34
N GLY A 335 -5.72 23.72 10.06
CA GLY A 335 -6.91 24.22 10.72
C GLY A 335 -7.48 25.47 10.07
N TYR A 336 -8.49 26.02 10.72
CA TYR A 336 -9.13 27.26 10.33
C TYR A 336 -9.63 28.02 11.56
N GLY A 337 -9.83 29.32 11.41
CA GLY A 337 -10.40 30.19 12.44
C GLY A 337 -11.30 31.27 11.85
N TYR A 338 -12.15 31.85 12.69
CA TYR A 338 -13.04 32.95 12.29
C TYR A 338 -12.61 34.28 12.90
N ASN A 339 -12.99 35.38 12.25
CA ASN A 339 -12.96 36.68 12.91
C ASN A 339 -14.00 36.77 14.05
N SER A 340 -13.88 37.79 14.90
CA SER A 340 -14.74 37.96 16.09
C SER A 340 -16.24 38.10 15.80
N SER A 341 -16.63 38.46 14.57
CA SER A 341 -18.02 38.54 14.13
C SER A 341 -18.53 37.28 13.42
N TYR A 342 -17.71 36.24 13.25
CA TYR A 342 -18.03 35.01 12.52
C TYR A 342 -18.47 35.26 11.07
N THR A 343 -17.94 36.30 10.44
CA THR A 343 -18.28 36.70 9.06
C THR A 343 -17.18 36.41 8.06
N ASP A 344 -15.97 36.16 8.55
CA ASP A 344 -14.77 35.91 7.76
C ASP A 344 -14.02 34.75 8.42
N SER A 345 -13.42 33.88 7.61
CA SER A 345 -12.65 32.72 8.07
C SER A 345 -11.45 32.52 7.18
N ASP A 346 -10.37 32.05 7.76
CA ASP A 346 -9.17 31.69 7.02
C ASP A 346 -8.55 30.41 7.56
N ASP A 347 -7.86 29.70 6.66
CA ASP A 347 -7.19 28.44 6.92
C ASP A 347 -5.74 28.72 7.37
N PHE A 348 -5.16 27.86 8.21
CA PHE A 348 -3.75 27.93 8.61
C PHE A 348 -3.13 26.54 8.74
N GLY A 349 -1.79 26.52 8.81
CA GLY A 349 -1.02 25.31 9.10
C GLY A 349 -0.53 24.58 7.85
N TYR A 350 -0.29 23.27 7.95
CA TYR A 350 0.35 22.47 6.92
C TYR A 350 -0.34 22.60 5.55
N GLY A 351 0.41 23.08 4.55
CA GLY A 351 -0.08 23.27 3.18
C GLY A 351 -0.91 24.55 2.97
N TYR A 352 -1.09 25.37 4.01
CA TYR A 352 -1.77 26.66 3.98
C TYR A 352 -0.83 27.78 4.46
N TYR A 353 -1.11 29.02 4.07
CA TYR A 353 -0.38 30.18 4.60
C TYR A 353 -0.78 30.46 6.06
N GLU A 354 -0.28 31.55 6.63
CA GLU A 354 -0.84 32.12 7.86
C GLU A 354 -2.30 32.56 7.65
N ALA A 355 -3.13 32.48 8.69
CA ALA A 355 -4.53 32.90 8.62
C ALA A 355 -4.65 34.43 8.81
N ASP A 356 -5.20 35.10 7.81
CA ASP A 356 -5.46 36.54 7.77
C ASP A 356 -6.98 36.80 7.79
N VAL A 357 -7.54 37.21 8.92
CA VAL A 357 -8.96 37.62 8.95
C VAL A 357 -9.14 39.12 9.04
N SER A 358 -10.10 39.65 8.30
CA SER A 358 -10.40 41.08 8.36
C SER A 358 -11.05 41.48 9.69
N ASN A 359 -10.60 42.62 10.25
CA ASN A 359 -11.30 43.29 11.34
C ASN A 359 -12.71 43.69 10.87
N ALA A 360 -13.74 43.27 11.61
CA ALA A 360 -15.14 43.64 11.38
C ALA A 360 -15.42 45.13 11.59
#